data_AF-A0A3B9Q0X9-F1
#
_entry.id   AF-A0A3B9Q0X9-F1
#
_cell.length_a   1.000
_cell.length_b   1.000
_cell.length_c   1.000
_cell.angle_alpha   90.00
_cell.angle_beta   90.00
_cell.angle_gamma   90.00
#
_symmetry.space_group_name_H-M   'P 1'
#
loop_
_entity.id
_entity.type
_entity.pdbx_description
1 polymer ?
#
loop_
_entity_poly.entity_id
_entity_poly.type
_entity_poly.pdbx_seq_one_letter_code
_entity_poly.pdbx_strand_id
1 'polypeptide(L)'
;QLGGVLGFEVQDNLGVLIVTYLAQTLPVALYMLPNYFKAIPNEIEQAGLIDGCSHSQVLTKITLPLSLPAIVSVFIYSFMIAWNEFLYAFIFLNSRD
;
A
#
# COMPACT_ATOMS: atom_id res chain seq x y z
N GLN A 1 -1.39 13.32 28.84
CA GLN A 1 -0.89 12.55 30.01
C GLN A 1 -1.35 11.09 30.03
N LEU A 2 -2.41 10.68 29.31
CA LEU A 2 -2.80 9.26 29.16
C LEU A 2 -1.95 8.46 28.14
N GLY A 3 -1.34 9.11 27.14
CA GLY A 3 -0.53 8.43 26.10
C GLY A 3 0.80 7.85 26.59
N GLY A 4 1.48 8.53 27.52
CA GLY A 4 2.76 8.07 28.08
C GLY A 4 2.66 6.85 29.00
N VAL A 5 1.46 6.54 29.53
CA VAL A 5 1.23 5.36 30.37
C VAL A 5 0.95 4.11 29.54
N LEU A 6 0.54 4.27 28.27
CA LEU A 6 0.21 3.19 27.34
C LEU A 6 1.30 2.94 26.27
N GLY A 7 2.42 3.69 26.30
CA GLY A 7 3.51 3.56 25.31
C GLY A 7 3.19 4.14 23.93
N PHE A 8 2.05 4.81 23.77
CA PHE A 8 1.65 5.54 22.56
C PHE A 8 1.79 7.04 22.80
N GLU A 9 3.01 7.51 22.99
CA GLU A 9 3.30 8.92 22.75
C GLU A 9 3.07 9.20 21.26
N VAL A 10 2.23 10.19 20.95
CA VAL A 10 1.86 10.56 19.58
C VAL A 10 2.99 11.37 18.92
N GLN A 11 3.85 11.98 19.73
CA GLN A 11 5.06 12.68 19.29
C GLN A 11 6.26 11.71 19.30
N ASP A 12 7.10 11.77 18.26
CA ASP A 12 8.30 10.93 18.05
C ASP A 12 8.07 9.41 18.02
N ASN A 13 6.90 8.96 17.58
CA ASN A 13 6.61 7.52 17.45
C ASN A 13 6.46 7.07 15.99
N LEU A 14 7.46 6.33 15.52
CA LEU A 14 7.51 5.72 14.20
C LEU A 14 6.31 4.79 13.93
N GLY A 15 5.84 4.07 14.95
CA GLY A 15 4.68 3.18 14.83
C GLY A 15 3.38 3.95 14.60
N VAL A 16 3.19 5.06 15.31
CA VAL A 16 2.03 5.95 15.12
C VAL A 16 2.05 6.54 13.71
N LEU A 17 3.23 7.00 13.25
CA LEU A 17 3.41 7.53 11.90
C LEU A 17 3.06 6.51 10.81
N ILE A 18 3.56 5.28 10.93
CA ILE A 18 3.25 4.18 10.00
C ILE A 18 1.74 3.90 9.99
N VAL A 19 1.08 3.85 11.15
CA VAL A 19 -0.36 3.62 11.24
C VAL A 19 -1.17 4.75 10.60
N THR A 20 -0.76 6.01 10.78
CA THR A 20 -1.42 7.16 10.15
C THR A 20 -1.27 7.13 8.63
N TYR A 21 -0.08 6.86 8.10
CA TYR A 21 0.11 6.69 6.65
C TYR A 21 -0.63 5.47 6.10
N LEU A 22 -0.66 4.36 6.82
CA LEU A 22 -1.46 3.19 6.46
C LEU A 22 -2.94 3.55 6.42
N ALA A 23 -3.47 4.30 7.39
CA ALA A 23 -4.87 4.70 7.41
C ALA A 23 -5.27 5.58 6.20
N GLN A 24 -4.35 6.43 5.71
CA GLN A 24 -4.59 7.23 4.49
C GLN A 24 -4.48 6.41 3.20
N THR A 25 -3.55 5.47 3.14
CA THR A 25 -3.23 4.71 1.91
C THR A 25 -4.08 3.45 1.75
N LEU A 26 -4.58 2.88 2.85
CA LEU A 26 -5.44 1.68 2.89
C LEU A 26 -6.69 1.80 2.01
N PRO A 27 -7.50 2.87 2.08
CA PRO A 27 -8.72 2.97 1.27
C PRO A 27 -8.42 2.91 -0.23
N VAL A 28 -7.35 3.57 -0.67
CA VAL A 28 -6.92 3.59 -2.07
C VAL A 28 -6.40 2.22 -2.49
N ALA A 29 -5.59 1.57 -1.64
CA ALA A 29 -5.11 0.22 -1.89
C ALA A 29 -6.28 -0.79 -1.99
N LEU A 30 -7.25 -0.71 -1.08
CA LEU A 30 -8.45 -1.55 -1.07
C LEU A 30 -9.39 -1.25 -2.24
N TYR A 31 -9.34 -0.05 -2.81
CA TYR A 31 -10.08 0.27 -4.03
C TYR A 31 -9.37 -0.26 -5.28
N MET A 32 -8.04 -0.10 -5.37
CA MET A 32 -7.26 -0.55 -6.53
C MET A 32 -7.12 -2.08 -6.60
N LEU A 33 -6.76 -2.74 -5.51
CA LEU A 33 -6.44 -4.18 -5.50
C LEU A 33 -7.56 -5.05 -6.09
N PRO A 34 -8.83 -4.95 -5.64
CA PRO A 34 -9.92 -5.73 -6.22
C PRO A 34 -10.18 -5.39 -7.69
N ASN A 35 -9.98 -4.13 -8.09
CA ASN A 35 -10.18 -3.70 -9.46
C ASN A 35 -9.15 -4.35 -10.40
N TYR A 36 -7.91 -4.52 -9.92
CA TYR A 36 -6.87 -5.25 -10.64
C TYR A 36 -7.09 -6.76 -10.63
N PHE A 37 -7.49 -7.36 -9.50
CA PHE A 37 -7.79 -8.80 -9.47
C PHE A 37 -8.96 -9.16 -10.39
N LYS A 38 -9.98 -8.29 -10.51
CA LYS A 38 -11.07 -8.47 -11.48
C LYS A 38 -10.65 -8.33 -12.93
N ALA A 39 -9.56 -7.61 -13.20
CA ALA A 39 -9.00 -7.49 -14.55
C ALA A 39 -8.24 -8.75 -14.98
N ILE A 40 -7.85 -9.62 -14.04
CA ILE A 40 -7.22 -10.90 -14.34
C ILE A 40 -8.32 -11.86 -14.82
N PRO A 41 -8.22 -12.41 -16.05
CA PRO A 41 -9.21 -13.37 -16.54
C PRO A 41 -9.09 -14.68 -15.76
N ASN A 42 -10.21 -15.16 -15.21
CA ASN A 42 -10.29 -16.45 -14.49
C ASN A 42 -9.83 -17.64 -15.35
N GLU A 43 -9.91 -17.50 -16.67
CA GLU A 43 -9.45 -18.48 -17.66
C GLU A 43 -7.95 -18.81 -17.50
N ILE A 44 -7.12 -17.82 -17.15
CA ILE A 44 -5.67 -17.99 -16.96
C ILE A 44 -5.39 -18.83 -15.71
N GLU A 45 -6.14 -18.61 -14.63
CA GLU A 45 -6.02 -19.42 -13.41
C GLU A 45 -6.49 -20.87 -13.65
N GLN A 46 -7.59 -21.05 -14.38
CA GLN A 46 -8.09 -22.38 -14.75
C GLN A 46 -7.11 -23.13 -15.66
N ALA A 47 -6.50 -22.44 -16.63
CA ALA A 47 -5.45 -23.02 -17.47
C ALA A 47 -4.27 -23.51 -16.62
N GLY A 48 -3.81 -22.71 -15.64
CA GLY A 48 -2.77 -23.12 -14.71
C GLY A 48 -3.13 -24.36 -13.88
N LEU A 49 -4.38 -24.46 -13.43
CA LEU A 49 -4.88 -25.65 -12.71
C LEU A 49 -4.93 -26.88 -13.62
N ILE A 50 -5.37 -26.74 -14.88
CA ILE A 50 -5.39 -27.81 -15.88
C ILE A 50 -3.96 -28.28 -16.19
N ASP A 51 -2.99 -27.37 -16.23
CA ASP A 51 -1.55 -27.66 -16.42
C ASP A 51 -0.89 -28.31 -15.18
N GLY A 52 -1.66 -28.61 -14.13
CA GLY A 52 -1.19 -29.31 -12.94
C GLY A 52 -0.59 -28.40 -11.86
N CYS A 53 -0.76 -27.07 -11.95
CA CYS A 53 -0.40 -26.20 -10.84
C CYS A 53 -1.37 -26.38 -9.68
N SER A 54 -0.84 -26.41 -8.46
CA SER A 54 -1.64 -26.29 -7.23
C SER A 54 -2.18 -24.86 -7.03
N HIS A 55 -3.25 -24.70 -6.27
CA HIS A 55 -3.84 -23.37 -5.98
C HIS A 55 -2.83 -22.35 -5.42
N SER A 56 -1.88 -22.78 -4.57
CA SER A 56 -0.82 -21.90 -4.05
C SER A 56 0.19 -21.50 -5.13
N GLN A 57 0.46 -22.37 -6.10
CA GLN A 57 1.32 -22.07 -7.24
C GLN A 57 0.63 -21.11 -8.20
N VAL A 58 -0.67 -21.25 -8.45
CA VAL A 58 -1.43 -20.29 -9.26
C VAL A 58 -1.39 -18.91 -8.61
N LEU A 59 -1.66 -18.82 -7.30
CA LEU A 59 -1.62 -17.55 -6.58
C LEU A 59 -0.25 -16.86 -6.70
N THR A 60 0.85 -17.60 -6.52
CA THR A 60 2.21 -17.01 -6.49
C THR A 60 2.84 -16.81 -7.86
N LYS A 61 2.59 -17.69 -8.83
CA LYS A 61 3.18 -17.63 -10.17
C LYS A 61 2.34 -16.89 -11.21
N ILE A 62 1.03 -16.80 -11.01
CA ILE A 62 0.11 -16.17 -11.97
C ILE A 62 -0.47 -14.90 -11.34
N THR A 63 -1.23 -15.05 -10.26
CA THR A 63 -2.00 -13.94 -9.69
C THR A 63 -1.09 -12.85 -9.11
N LEU A 64 -0.02 -13.21 -8.40
CA LEU A 64 0.92 -12.26 -7.77
C LEU A 64 1.68 -11.40 -8.81
N PRO A 65 2.37 -11.95 -9.83
CA PRO A 65 3.06 -11.14 -10.83
C PRO A 65 2.12 -10.31 -11.71
N LEU A 66 0.90 -10.80 -11.99
CA LEU A 66 -0.11 -10.00 -12.69
C LEU A 66 -0.63 -8.83 -11.86
N SER A 67 -0.65 -8.97 -10.52
CA SER A 67 -1.01 -7.89 -9.60
C SER A 67 0.15 -6.92 -9.29
N LEU A 68 1.38 -7.27 -9.67
CA LEU A 68 2.59 -6.48 -9.43
C LEU A 68 2.52 -5.03 -9.96
N PRO A 69 2.03 -4.75 -11.19
CA PRO A 69 1.83 -3.37 -11.64
C PRO A 69 0.89 -2.56 -10.72
N ALA A 70 -0.15 -3.19 -10.15
CA ALA A 70 -1.04 -2.54 -9.19
C ALA A 70 -0.32 -2.15 -7.90
N ILE A 71 0.51 -3.07 -7.38
CA ILE A 71 1.31 -2.85 -6.17
C ILE A 71 2.27 -1.68 -6.39
N VAL A 72 2.92 -1.61 -7.56
CA VAL A 72 3.81 -0.51 -7.92
C VAL A 72 3.05 0.82 -7.98
N SER A 73 1.84 0.85 -8.54
CA SER A 73 1.01 2.07 -8.56
C SER A 73 0.66 2.56 -7.15
N VAL A 74 0.23 1.66 -6.26
CA VAL A 74 -0.09 2.00 -4.86
C VAL A 74 1.15 2.47 -4.09
N PHE A 75 2.31 1.85 -4.35
CA PHE A 75 3.58 2.26 -3.77
C PHE A 75 3.97 3.68 -4.19
N ILE A 76 3.93 3.99 -5.49
CA ILE A 76 4.24 5.33 -6.01
C ILE A 76 3.27 6.37 -5.44
N TYR A 77 1.97 6.05 -5.39
CA TYR A 77 0.96 6.94 -4.83
C TYR A 77 1.22 7.25 -3.34
N SER A 78 1.49 6.21 -2.53
CA SER A 78 1.81 6.37 -1.11
C SER A 78 3.09 7.18 -0.90
N PHE A 79 4.12 6.93 -1.72
CA PHE A 79 5.36 7.71 -1.70
C PHE A 79 5.12 9.18 -2.04
N MET A 80 4.29 9.47 -3.04
CA MET A 80 3.95 10.84 -3.43
C MET A 80 3.25 11.61 -2.31
N ILE A 81 2.35 10.96 -1.54
CA ILE A 81 1.71 11.59 -0.38
C ILE A 81 2.74 11.92 0.70
N ALA A 82 3.56 10.94 1.10
CA ALA A 82 4.57 11.15 2.13
C ALA A 82 5.58 12.24 1.72
N TRP A 83 5.98 12.25 0.45
CA TRP A 83 6.90 13.26 -0.09
C TRP A 83 6.27 14.66 -0.17
N ASN A 84 4.97 14.74 -0.50
CA ASN A 84 4.26 16.02 -0.52
C ASN A 84 4.20 16.67 0.86
N GLU A 85 3.92 15.90 1.93
CA GLU A 85 3.94 16.45 3.30
C GLU A 85 5.32 17.01 3.68
N PHE A 86 6.39 16.31 3.31
CA PHE A 86 7.76 16.80 3.53
C PHE A 86 8.03 18.10 2.77
N LEU A 87 7.66 18.19 1.49
CA LEU A 87 7.83 19.42 0.70
C LEU A 87 6.99 20.58 1.23
N TYR A 88 5.74 20.33 1.62
CA TYR A 88 4.89 21.37 2.23
C TYR A 88 5.50 21.91 3.52
N ALA A 89 5.98 21.03 4.41
CA ALA A 89 6.66 21.44 5.63
C ALA A 89 7.94 22.23 5.33
N PHE A 90 8.74 21.79 4.35
CA PHE A 90 9.95 22.47 3.94
C PHE A 90 9.66 23.88 3.39
N ILE A 91 8.71 24.03 2.46
CA ILE A 91 8.37 25.32 1.86
C ILE A 91 7.82 26.30 2.91
N PHE A 92 6.89 25.86 3.77
CA PHE A 92 6.31 26.72 4.80
C PHE A 92 7.30 27.13 5.89
N LEU A 93 8.28 26.28 6.21
CA LEU A 93 9.32 26.60 7.19
C LEU A 93 10.49 27.41 6.58
N ASN A 94 10.64 27.41 5.26
CA ASN A 94 11.71 28.12 4.54
C ASN A 94 11.36 29.60 4.29
N SER A 95 10.08 29.99 4.34
CA SER A 95 9.70 31.41 4.30
C SER A 95 9.84 32.07 5.68
N ARG A 96 11.09 32.35 6.07
CA ARG A 96 11.43 33.36 7.06
C ARG A 96 12.49 34.29 6.46
N ASP A 97 12.02 35.20 5.63
CA ASP A 97 12.58 36.53 5.40
C ASP A 97 11.40 37.51 5.28
#